data_AF-A0A927X2D1-F1
#
_entry.id   AF-A0A927X2D1-F1
#
_cell.length_a   1.000
_cell.length_b   1.000
_cell.length_c   1.000
_cell.angle_alpha   90.00
_cell.angle_beta   90.00
_cell.angle_gamma   90.00
#
_symmetry.space_group_name_H-M   'P 1'
#
loop_
_entity.id
_entity.type
_entity.pdbx_description
1 polymer ?
#
loop_
_entity_poly.entity_id
_entity_poly.type
_entity_poly.pdbx_seq_one_letter_code
_entity_poly.pdbx_strand_id
1 'polypeptide(L)'
;MKNKIASINNCLNCKKAGCNNNCFINTNIKDIINLMKEDKIEEAINLHYNYNSIGFICGILCDHMRGCLGGCNNKKNPVSTNELCYLLGVQRLNLEIHKMKPRNKHVVIIGGGVAGMIAAEKLLEAGFEVSLYEKSNKLGGVLNLVMPEFRYDMSVFNKWEERLKTLGLNVYLNKTVNSLSDIEKFDYLVVATGAGIAKRLYDDKLTVDALKVLEEVKLNKLNFNGLDVVVLGGGNTAYDVARVVNRLGNNVSIAYRRDIKNSPAAIKEVEVAVSEGVKVLECIAPKEITIVGNKKQIRFVKTSLVNDGGTRLNFKETSDEVNITCDVVIEAIGANSDLKFIKENYPSLLNEKGYVTDIENDNIYVIGDAYSGASNFASANLTARECVSKIIEKEKRSVLFGGSFNPPTIAHYEIIKYLSKNYDEVLVLPNGDTYTFAGKVLDSFKHRVNMLYEMVKYLPNVKVLELENEQEFMGTYWTLRTLNHPTFVLGADCLDKLHLWKHFDELMTENNFIVFNRGESNISNMINTNIYLNKFLNKFEIIDLKVPDVSSTEFRKSLNKDIVCKEVYDYIIKNELY
;
A
#
# COMPACT_ATOMS: atom_id res chain seq x y z
N MET A 1 18.81 -10.42 -8.95
CA MET A 1 17.45 -9.91 -9.25
C MET A 1 17.36 -9.27 -10.64
N LYS A 2 18.31 -8.41 -11.04
CA LYS A 2 18.43 -7.88 -12.42
C LYS A 2 18.32 -8.93 -13.54
N ASN A 3 19.04 -10.06 -13.40
CA ASN A 3 19.02 -11.14 -14.39
C ASN A 3 17.68 -11.89 -14.49
N LYS A 4 16.75 -11.67 -13.55
CA LYS A 4 15.44 -12.33 -13.56
C LYS A 4 14.39 -11.56 -14.37
N ILE A 5 14.59 -10.26 -14.66
CA ILE A 5 13.66 -9.46 -15.48
C ILE A 5 14.45 -8.74 -16.57
N ALA A 6 14.77 -9.45 -17.65
CA ALA A 6 15.56 -8.89 -18.76
C ALA A 6 14.94 -7.61 -19.34
N SER A 7 13.60 -7.51 -19.32
CA SER A 7 12.86 -6.36 -19.86
C SER A 7 13.12 -5.04 -19.15
N ILE A 8 13.69 -5.02 -17.93
CA ILE A 8 14.08 -3.78 -17.23
C ILE A 8 15.09 -2.97 -18.08
N ASN A 9 15.93 -3.66 -18.85
CA ASN A 9 16.90 -3.01 -19.75
C ASN A 9 16.22 -2.24 -20.90
N ASN A 10 14.96 -2.55 -21.22
CA ASN A 10 14.19 -1.81 -22.22
C ASN A 10 13.66 -0.45 -21.70
N CYS A 11 13.82 -0.16 -20.41
CA CYS A 11 13.38 1.10 -19.83
C CYS A 11 14.19 2.28 -20.39
N LEU A 12 13.48 3.23 -21.02
CA LEU A 12 14.03 4.45 -21.65
C LEU A 12 14.21 5.62 -20.68
N ASN A 13 13.94 5.44 -19.38
CA ASN A 13 13.95 6.50 -18.36
C ASN A 13 13.19 7.77 -18.79
N CYS A 14 11.96 7.60 -19.27
CA CYS A 14 11.18 8.68 -19.89
C CYS A 14 10.91 9.83 -18.92
N LYS A 15 11.07 11.08 -19.38
CA LYS A 15 10.71 12.29 -18.62
C LYS A 15 9.23 12.28 -18.20
N LYS A 16 8.32 11.96 -19.13
CA LYS A 16 6.90 11.69 -18.87
C LYS A 16 6.68 10.19 -18.95
N ALA A 17 6.79 9.50 -17.80
CA ALA A 17 6.69 8.06 -17.73
C ALA A 17 5.24 7.59 -17.85
N GLY A 18 4.85 7.11 -19.04
CA GLY A 18 3.50 6.58 -19.26
C GLY A 18 3.19 5.36 -18.39
N CYS A 19 4.19 4.57 -18.00
CA CYS A 19 4.00 3.46 -17.06
C CYS A 19 3.54 3.93 -15.66
N ASN A 20 4.09 5.03 -15.15
CA ASN A 20 3.67 5.62 -13.87
C ASN A 20 2.24 6.18 -13.98
N ASN A 21 2.00 7.01 -15.01
CA ASN A 21 0.74 7.74 -15.17
C ASN A 21 -0.47 6.85 -15.50
N ASN A 22 -0.25 5.68 -16.11
CA ASN A 22 -1.31 4.73 -16.41
C ASN A 22 -1.41 3.60 -15.37
N CYS A 23 -0.60 3.61 -14.31
CA CYS A 23 -0.77 2.68 -13.21
C CYS A 23 -2.03 3.08 -12.43
N PHE A 24 -2.96 2.15 -12.20
CA PHE A 24 -4.21 2.42 -11.48
C PHE A 24 -4.03 2.98 -10.05
N ILE A 25 -2.82 2.83 -9.50
CA ILE A 25 -2.45 3.27 -8.14
C ILE A 25 -1.19 4.14 -8.13
N ASN A 26 -0.81 4.69 -9.30
CA ASN A 26 0.31 5.62 -9.46
C ASN A 26 1.65 5.09 -8.91
N THR A 27 1.91 3.78 -9.05
CA THR A 27 3.21 3.20 -8.63
C THR A 27 4.35 3.84 -9.40
N ASN A 28 5.40 4.25 -8.69
CA ASN A 28 6.56 4.91 -9.29
C ASN A 28 7.53 3.90 -9.97
N ILE A 29 7.05 3.28 -11.03
CA ILE A 29 7.73 2.21 -11.77
C ILE A 29 9.08 2.68 -12.32
N LYS A 30 9.16 3.91 -12.83
CA LYS A 30 10.41 4.49 -13.35
C LYS A 30 11.51 4.50 -12.29
N ASP A 31 11.24 5.03 -11.11
CA ASP A 31 12.26 5.16 -10.07
C ASP A 31 12.59 3.82 -9.43
N ILE A 32 11.62 2.90 -9.31
CA ILE A 32 11.88 1.50 -8.94
C ILE A 32 12.87 0.85 -9.92
N ILE A 33 12.68 1.05 -11.23
CA ILE A 33 13.60 0.51 -12.24
C ILE A 33 14.99 1.16 -12.14
N ASN A 34 15.07 2.48 -11.89
CA ASN A 34 16.35 3.17 -11.74
C ASN A 34 17.13 2.65 -10.53
N LEU A 35 16.47 2.48 -9.38
CA LEU A 35 17.04 1.83 -8.19
C LEU A 35 17.55 0.43 -8.52
N MET A 36 16.74 -0.37 -9.23
CA MET A 36 17.18 -1.68 -9.67
C MET A 36 18.41 -1.61 -10.57
N LYS A 37 18.49 -0.67 -11.53
CA LYS A 37 19.66 -0.48 -12.41
C LYS A 37 20.91 -0.03 -11.66
N GLU A 38 20.75 0.70 -10.56
CA GLU A 38 21.81 1.15 -9.65
C GLU A 38 22.25 0.08 -8.62
N ASP A 39 21.75 -1.16 -8.73
CA ASP A 39 21.97 -2.25 -7.74
C ASP A 39 21.39 -1.98 -6.33
N LYS A 40 20.48 -1.00 -6.23
CA LYS A 40 19.75 -0.64 -4.99
C LYS A 40 18.47 -1.45 -4.85
N ILE A 41 18.64 -2.76 -4.69
CA ILE A 41 17.54 -3.73 -4.77
C ILE A 41 16.58 -3.62 -3.58
N GLU A 42 17.09 -3.42 -2.37
CA GLU A 42 16.26 -3.31 -1.17
C GLU A 42 15.40 -2.03 -1.22
N GLU A 43 15.98 -0.92 -1.65
CA GLU A 43 15.31 0.35 -1.86
C GLU A 43 14.23 0.23 -2.94
N ALA A 44 14.49 -0.50 -4.02
CA ALA A 44 13.49 -0.77 -5.05
C ALA A 44 12.30 -1.59 -4.52
N ILE A 45 12.55 -2.60 -3.68
CA ILE A 45 11.52 -3.41 -3.03
C ILE A 45 10.69 -2.54 -2.08
N ASN A 46 11.34 -1.73 -1.25
CA ASN A 46 10.66 -0.86 -0.27
C ASN A 46 9.85 0.24 -0.98
N LEU A 47 10.41 0.87 -2.01
CA LEU A 47 9.67 1.84 -2.82
C LEU A 47 8.46 1.19 -3.48
N HIS A 48 8.59 0.00 -4.06
CA HIS A 48 7.46 -0.73 -4.59
C HIS A 48 6.42 -1.05 -3.51
N TYR A 49 6.82 -1.57 -2.36
CA TYR A 49 5.93 -1.94 -1.25
C TYR A 49 5.15 -0.73 -0.68
N ASN A 50 5.78 0.45 -0.66
CA ASN A 50 5.16 1.70 -0.24
C ASN A 50 4.03 2.13 -1.17
N TYR A 51 4.09 1.77 -2.46
CA TYR A 51 3.02 1.99 -3.43
C TYR A 51 2.05 0.81 -3.54
N ASN A 52 2.56 -0.41 -3.51
CA ASN A 52 1.81 -1.63 -3.77
C ASN A 52 2.28 -2.74 -2.85
N SER A 53 1.55 -2.92 -1.75
CA SER A 53 1.88 -3.89 -0.71
C SER A 53 1.52 -5.32 -1.10
N ILE A 54 0.70 -5.46 -2.14
CA ILE A 54 0.25 -6.74 -2.70
C ILE A 54 0.79 -6.95 -4.11
N GLY A 55 2.06 -6.56 -4.36
CA GLY A 55 2.70 -6.75 -5.67
C GLY A 55 2.61 -8.18 -6.20
N PHE A 56 2.67 -9.14 -5.29
CA PHE A 56 2.53 -10.57 -5.57
C PHE A 56 1.11 -10.97 -6.04
N ILE A 57 0.07 -10.18 -5.74
CA ILE A 57 -1.29 -10.33 -6.30
C ILE A 57 -1.41 -9.50 -7.59
N CYS A 58 -1.03 -8.22 -7.53
CA CYS A 58 -1.19 -7.31 -8.67
C CYS A 58 -0.42 -7.77 -9.91
N GLY A 59 0.81 -8.28 -9.75
CA GLY A 59 1.61 -8.77 -10.87
C GLY A 59 0.99 -9.95 -11.62
N ILE A 60 -0.03 -10.60 -11.05
CA ILE A 60 -0.78 -11.70 -11.68
C ILE A 60 -2.17 -11.26 -12.13
N LEU A 61 -2.91 -10.55 -11.27
CA LEU A 61 -4.35 -10.30 -11.45
C LEU A 61 -4.70 -8.90 -11.96
N CYS A 62 -3.76 -7.94 -11.90
CA CYS A 62 -3.99 -6.58 -12.40
C CYS A 62 -3.98 -6.56 -13.93
N ASP A 63 -4.81 -5.71 -14.55
CA ASP A 63 -4.77 -5.48 -15.99
C ASP A 63 -3.62 -4.54 -16.37
N HIS A 64 -2.40 -5.06 -16.34
CA HIS A 64 -1.21 -4.32 -16.70
C HIS A 64 -1.29 -3.77 -18.14
N MET A 65 -1.93 -4.51 -19.06
CA MET A 65 -2.06 -4.11 -20.47
C MET A 65 -2.91 -2.86 -20.64
N ARG A 66 -4.04 -2.71 -19.93
CA ARG A 66 -4.75 -1.42 -19.91
C ARG A 66 -4.04 -0.36 -19.09
N GLY A 67 -3.26 -0.78 -18.09
CA GLY A 67 -2.53 0.12 -17.21
C GLY A 67 -1.07 0.33 -17.64
N CYS A 68 -0.16 0.10 -16.68
CA CYS A 68 1.24 0.51 -16.79
C CYS A 68 2.07 -0.18 -17.89
N LEU A 69 1.74 -1.41 -18.30
CA LEU A 69 2.42 -2.10 -19.40
C LEU A 69 2.02 -1.49 -20.75
N GLY A 70 0.72 -1.36 -21.03
CA GLY A 70 0.25 -0.72 -22.27
C GLY A 70 0.53 0.77 -22.32
N GLY A 71 0.63 1.43 -21.16
CA GLY A 71 1.07 2.81 -21.02
C GLY A 71 2.56 3.05 -21.26
N CYS A 72 3.40 2.00 -21.36
CA CYS A 72 4.84 2.15 -21.58
C CYS A 72 5.13 2.92 -22.88
N ASN A 73 6.07 3.89 -22.85
CA ASN A 73 6.46 4.66 -24.03
C ASN A 73 7.29 3.84 -25.02
N ASN A 74 7.99 2.79 -24.56
CA ASN A 74 8.71 1.88 -25.44
C ASN A 74 7.75 0.84 -26.03
N LYS A 75 7.00 1.22 -27.08
CA LYS A 75 5.98 0.35 -27.69
C LYS A 75 6.54 -0.90 -28.36
N LYS A 76 7.79 -0.85 -28.85
CA LYS A 76 8.42 -2.00 -29.52
C LYS A 76 8.84 -3.07 -28.51
N ASN A 77 9.44 -2.64 -27.40
CA ASN A 77 9.96 -3.51 -26.35
C ASN A 77 9.51 -2.97 -24.98
N PRO A 78 8.24 -3.12 -24.59
CA PRO A 78 7.78 -2.59 -23.31
C PRO A 78 8.45 -3.32 -22.14
N VAL A 79 8.56 -2.63 -21.00
CA VAL A 79 9.03 -3.26 -19.75
C VAL A 79 7.90 -4.11 -19.19
N SER A 80 8.18 -5.36 -18.83
CA SER A 80 7.23 -6.31 -18.21
C SER A 80 6.91 -5.88 -16.77
N THR A 81 5.98 -4.93 -16.62
CA THR A 81 5.63 -4.36 -15.31
C THR A 81 4.90 -5.34 -14.41
N ASN A 82 4.20 -6.33 -14.98
CA ASN A 82 3.56 -7.42 -14.25
C ASN A 82 4.59 -8.33 -13.58
N GLU A 83 5.63 -8.74 -14.31
CA GLU A 83 6.72 -9.56 -13.77
C GLU A 83 7.53 -8.79 -12.72
N LEU A 84 7.82 -7.52 -12.99
CA LEU A 84 8.44 -6.61 -12.02
C LEU A 84 7.64 -6.53 -10.71
N CYS A 85 6.34 -6.28 -10.81
CA CYS A 85 5.45 -6.16 -9.66
C CYS A 85 5.37 -7.46 -8.86
N TYR A 86 5.23 -8.61 -9.56
CA TYR A 86 5.19 -9.92 -8.93
C TYR A 86 6.48 -10.24 -8.18
N LEU A 87 7.64 -10.10 -8.84
CA LEU A 87 8.92 -10.43 -8.22
C LEU A 87 9.22 -9.54 -7.02
N LEU A 88 9.02 -8.22 -7.11
CA LEU A 88 9.24 -7.32 -5.97
C LEU A 88 8.30 -7.64 -4.80
N GLY A 89 7.02 -7.95 -5.09
CA GLY A 89 6.06 -8.36 -4.08
C GLY A 89 6.44 -9.66 -3.36
N VAL A 90 6.84 -10.69 -4.13
CA VAL A 90 7.29 -11.97 -3.54
C VAL A 90 8.59 -11.80 -2.74
N GLN A 91 9.51 -10.96 -3.21
CA GLN A 91 10.75 -10.67 -2.49
C GLN A 91 10.47 -9.96 -1.18
N ARG A 92 9.54 -9.00 -1.15
CA ARG A 92 9.12 -8.33 0.09
C ARG A 92 8.62 -9.32 1.14
N LEU A 93 7.83 -10.34 0.74
CA LEU A 93 7.35 -11.36 1.67
C LEU A 93 8.47 -12.18 2.32
N ASN A 94 9.64 -12.28 1.67
CA ASN A 94 10.81 -13.01 2.21
C ASN A 94 11.74 -12.12 3.04
N LEU A 95 11.52 -10.80 3.08
CA LEU A 95 12.31 -9.90 3.92
C LEU A 95 11.80 -9.93 5.36
N GLU A 96 12.73 -9.75 6.29
CA GLU A 96 12.41 -9.61 7.70
C GLU A 96 11.40 -8.48 7.93
N ILE A 97 10.49 -8.75 8.85
CA ILE A 97 9.46 -7.82 9.25
C ILE A 97 10.07 -6.83 10.25
N HIS A 98 10.02 -5.54 9.93
CA HIS A 98 10.28 -4.52 10.92
C HIS A 98 8.96 -4.02 11.50
N LYS A 99 8.84 -4.09 12.84
CA LYS A 99 7.71 -3.55 13.59
C LYS A 99 8.20 -2.39 14.42
N MET A 100 7.58 -1.22 14.25
CA MET A 100 7.84 -0.05 15.08
C MET A 100 7.42 -0.32 16.53
N LYS A 101 7.94 0.49 17.46
CA LYS A 101 7.55 0.41 18.88
C LYS A 101 6.04 0.56 19.07
N PRO A 102 5.43 -0.16 20.02
CA PRO A 102 4.00 -0.10 20.28
C PRO A 102 3.45 1.33 20.41
N ARG A 103 2.27 1.55 19.83
CA ARG A 103 1.49 2.79 19.98
C ARG A 103 0.57 2.82 21.17
N ASN A 104 0.26 1.65 21.74
CA ASN A 104 -0.82 1.49 22.71
C ASN A 104 -2.15 2.05 22.16
N LYS A 105 -2.36 1.82 20.86
CA LYS A 105 -3.53 2.22 20.09
C LYS A 105 -4.10 0.99 19.41
N HIS A 106 -5.39 0.77 19.60
CA HIS A 106 -6.05 -0.43 19.13
C HIS A 106 -6.93 -0.13 17.91
N VAL A 107 -6.73 -0.90 16.84
CA VAL A 107 -7.50 -0.81 15.60
C VAL A 107 -8.32 -2.07 15.39
N VAL A 108 -9.64 -1.91 15.25
CA VAL A 108 -10.52 -3.00 14.85
C VAL A 108 -10.77 -2.93 13.35
N ILE A 109 -10.67 -4.06 12.66
CA ILE A 109 -10.93 -4.21 11.23
C ILE A 109 -12.08 -5.19 11.02
N ILE A 110 -13.13 -4.76 10.32
CA ILE A 110 -14.26 -5.62 9.92
C ILE A 110 -14.06 -6.02 8.45
N GLY A 111 -13.79 -7.31 8.21
CA GLY A 111 -13.58 -7.87 6.88
C GLY A 111 -12.13 -8.29 6.65
N GLY A 112 -11.91 -9.59 6.47
CA GLY A 112 -10.64 -10.25 6.19
C GLY A 112 -10.31 -10.39 4.71
N GLY A 113 -10.88 -9.55 3.85
CA GLY A 113 -10.49 -9.46 2.45
C GLY A 113 -9.13 -8.77 2.26
N VAL A 114 -8.67 -8.71 1.00
CA VAL A 114 -7.36 -8.12 0.66
C VAL A 114 -7.17 -6.70 1.20
N ALA A 115 -8.20 -5.83 1.15
CA ALA A 115 -8.10 -4.48 1.70
C ALA A 115 -7.87 -4.47 3.22
N GLY A 116 -8.64 -5.27 3.97
CA GLY A 116 -8.49 -5.38 5.43
C GLY A 116 -7.15 -5.99 5.83
N MET A 117 -6.66 -6.98 5.09
CA MET A 117 -5.34 -7.57 5.32
C MET A 117 -4.18 -6.58 5.05
N ILE A 118 -4.28 -5.73 4.03
CA ILE A 118 -3.28 -4.67 3.77
C ILE A 118 -3.27 -3.65 4.92
N ALA A 119 -4.46 -3.21 5.36
CA ALA A 119 -4.57 -2.29 6.48
C ALA A 119 -3.98 -2.91 7.75
N ALA A 120 -4.31 -4.17 8.04
CA ALA A 120 -3.77 -4.91 9.17
C ALA A 120 -2.25 -4.98 9.14
N GLU A 121 -1.65 -5.43 8.03
CA GLU A 121 -0.20 -5.56 7.89
C GLU A 121 0.51 -4.24 8.19
N LYS A 122 0.08 -3.15 7.55
CA LYS A 122 0.76 -1.87 7.69
C LYS A 122 0.56 -1.24 9.06
N LEU A 123 -0.62 -1.37 9.67
CA LEU A 123 -0.87 -0.86 11.02
C LEU A 123 -0.06 -1.64 12.06
N LEU A 124 0.06 -2.97 11.90
CA LEU A 124 0.93 -3.78 12.75
C LEU A 124 2.41 -3.41 12.57
N GLU A 125 2.89 -3.23 11.34
CA GLU A 125 4.25 -2.73 11.05
C GLU A 125 4.47 -1.34 11.70
N ALA A 126 3.45 -0.48 11.72
CA ALA A 126 3.48 0.84 12.34
C ALA A 126 3.32 0.83 13.88
N GLY A 127 3.22 -0.34 14.52
CA GLY A 127 3.19 -0.50 15.96
C GLY A 127 1.80 -0.41 16.61
N PHE A 128 0.73 -0.43 15.83
CA PHE A 128 -0.63 -0.56 16.38
C PHE A 128 -0.93 -1.99 16.84
N GLU A 129 -1.85 -2.12 17.78
CA GLU A 129 -2.52 -3.40 18.05
C GLU A 129 -3.70 -3.53 17.08
N VAL A 130 -3.88 -4.70 16.47
CA VAL A 130 -4.90 -4.90 15.44
C VAL A 130 -5.68 -6.18 15.68
N SER A 131 -7.00 -6.04 15.68
CA SER A 131 -7.96 -7.14 15.66
C SER A 131 -8.79 -7.13 14.39
N LEU A 132 -8.94 -8.29 13.76
CA LEU A 132 -9.64 -8.45 12.49
C LEU A 132 -10.76 -9.48 12.63
N TYR A 133 -11.98 -9.06 12.29
CA TYR A 133 -13.18 -9.87 12.32
C TYR A 133 -13.58 -10.27 10.89
N GLU A 134 -13.68 -11.57 10.63
CA GLU A 134 -14.04 -12.11 9.32
C GLU A 134 -15.24 -13.06 9.45
N LYS A 135 -16.24 -12.86 8.60
CA LYS A 135 -17.47 -13.65 8.59
C LYS A 135 -17.26 -15.09 8.14
N SER A 136 -16.25 -15.33 7.30
CA SER A 136 -15.90 -16.62 6.74
C SER A 136 -14.97 -17.40 7.67
N ASN A 137 -14.74 -18.67 7.36
CA ASN A 137 -13.82 -19.52 8.10
C ASN A 137 -12.34 -19.35 7.72
N LYS A 138 -12.00 -18.37 6.87
CA LYS A 138 -10.64 -18.09 6.40
C LYS A 138 -10.51 -16.66 5.87
N LEU A 139 -9.29 -16.13 5.88
CA LEU A 139 -8.94 -14.81 5.33
C LEU A 139 -8.82 -14.84 3.79
N GLY A 140 -8.74 -13.65 3.19
CA GLY A 140 -8.47 -13.43 1.78
C GLY A 140 -9.69 -13.01 0.95
N GLY A 141 -10.90 -13.07 1.51
CA GLY A 141 -12.13 -12.69 0.82
C GLY A 141 -12.26 -13.36 -0.55
N VAL A 142 -12.64 -12.60 -1.59
CA VAL A 142 -12.77 -13.10 -2.98
C VAL A 142 -11.53 -13.85 -3.47
N LEU A 143 -10.32 -13.42 -3.09
CA LEU A 143 -9.08 -14.09 -3.52
C LEU A 143 -9.00 -15.54 -3.04
N ASN A 144 -9.39 -15.82 -1.79
CA ASN A 144 -9.31 -17.16 -1.23
C ASN A 144 -10.63 -17.95 -1.39
N LEU A 145 -11.77 -17.28 -1.31
CA LEU A 145 -13.10 -17.91 -1.35
C LEU A 145 -13.54 -18.27 -2.77
N VAL A 146 -13.21 -17.43 -3.76
CA VAL A 146 -13.83 -17.48 -5.09
C VAL A 146 -12.81 -17.63 -6.22
N MET A 147 -11.62 -17.04 -6.11
CA MET A 147 -10.63 -17.04 -7.21
C MET A 147 -10.27 -18.49 -7.63
N PRO A 148 -10.36 -18.82 -8.94
CA PRO A 148 -9.95 -20.12 -9.46
C PRO A 148 -8.45 -20.38 -9.29
N GLU A 149 -8.06 -21.62 -9.04
CA GLU A 149 -6.65 -21.99 -8.79
C GLU A 149 -5.73 -21.72 -9.99
N PHE A 150 -6.24 -21.83 -11.22
CA PHE A 150 -5.46 -21.52 -12.42
C PHE A 150 -5.15 -20.03 -12.59
N ARG A 151 -5.82 -19.14 -11.84
CA ARG A 151 -5.58 -17.69 -11.88
C ARG A 151 -4.47 -17.28 -10.93
N TYR A 152 -4.31 -17.96 -9.80
CA TYR A 152 -3.43 -17.51 -8.73
C TYR A 152 -2.93 -18.67 -7.85
N ASP A 153 -1.61 -18.73 -7.65
CA ASP A 153 -0.99 -19.70 -6.74
C ASP A 153 -1.19 -19.27 -5.28
N MET A 154 -2.05 -20.02 -4.58
CA MET A 154 -2.37 -19.77 -3.17
C MET A 154 -1.18 -20.00 -2.23
N SER A 155 -0.11 -20.67 -2.65
CA SER A 155 1.10 -20.83 -1.83
C SER A 155 1.72 -19.49 -1.44
N VAL A 156 1.65 -18.49 -2.33
CA VAL A 156 2.15 -17.13 -2.07
C VAL A 156 1.23 -16.37 -1.12
N PHE A 157 -0.08 -16.55 -1.25
CA PHE A 157 -1.06 -15.99 -0.31
C PHE A 157 -0.88 -16.56 1.10
N ASN A 158 -0.66 -17.87 1.23
CA ASN A 158 -0.47 -18.51 2.52
C ASN A 158 0.75 -17.95 3.27
N LYS A 159 1.83 -17.59 2.56
CA LYS A 159 2.98 -16.89 3.15
C LYS A 159 2.61 -15.52 3.71
N TRP A 160 1.73 -14.79 3.02
CA TRP A 160 1.24 -13.50 3.50
C TRP A 160 0.36 -13.65 4.75
N GLU A 161 -0.50 -14.67 4.78
CA GLU A 161 -1.29 -15.00 5.97
C GLU A 161 -0.41 -15.36 7.19
N GLU A 162 0.63 -16.18 7.00
CA GLU A 162 1.59 -16.49 8.06
C GLU A 162 2.40 -15.25 8.52
N ARG A 163 2.70 -14.33 7.60
CA ARG A 163 3.34 -13.04 7.92
C ARG A 163 2.47 -12.19 8.84
N LEU A 164 1.16 -12.11 8.59
CA LEU A 164 0.22 -11.40 9.47
C LEU A 164 0.13 -12.02 10.86
N LYS A 165 0.14 -13.35 10.95
CA LYS A 165 0.21 -14.06 12.25
C LYS A 165 1.49 -13.71 13.01
N THR A 166 2.63 -13.71 12.31
CA THR A 166 3.94 -13.36 12.88
C THR A 166 3.99 -11.91 13.38
N LEU A 167 3.28 -11.00 12.72
CA LEU A 167 3.12 -9.60 13.13
C LEU A 167 2.27 -9.41 14.41
N GLY A 168 1.54 -10.44 14.82
CA GLY A 168 0.66 -10.45 15.98
C GLY A 168 -0.78 -10.00 15.67
N LEU A 169 -1.29 -10.28 14.48
CA LEU A 169 -2.69 -10.02 14.15
C LEU A 169 -3.63 -10.92 14.97
N ASN A 170 -4.57 -10.32 15.71
CA ASN A 170 -5.65 -11.05 16.35
C ASN A 170 -6.76 -11.30 15.32
N VAL A 171 -7.09 -12.56 15.02
CA VAL A 171 -8.07 -12.91 13.98
C VAL A 171 -9.27 -13.64 14.59
N TYR A 172 -10.46 -13.10 14.32
CA TYR A 172 -11.75 -13.67 14.71
C TYR A 172 -12.52 -14.16 13.47
N LEU A 173 -12.34 -15.44 13.13
CA LEU A 173 -13.03 -16.09 12.01
C LEU A 173 -14.45 -16.54 12.38
N ASN A 174 -15.31 -16.73 11.39
CA ASN A 174 -16.73 -17.07 11.56
C ASN A 174 -17.49 -16.06 12.44
N LYS A 175 -17.07 -14.79 12.41
CA LYS A 175 -17.68 -13.70 13.18
C LYS A 175 -18.27 -12.65 12.26
N THR A 176 -19.59 -12.69 12.11
CA THR A 176 -20.35 -11.62 11.47
C THR A 176 -20.55 -10.49 12.46
N VAL A 177 -20.11 -9.28 12.10
CA VAL A 177 -20.28 -8.06 12.90
C VAL A 177 -21.49 -7.30 12.36
N ASN A 178 -22.53 -7.16 13.18
CA ASN A 178 -23.74 -6.39 12.85
C ASN A 178 -23.80 -5.06 13.62
N SER A 179 -23.25 -5.03 14.83
CA SER A 179 -23.29 -3.89 15.74
C SER A 179 -21.95 -3.65 16.42
N LEU A 180 -21.79 -2.47 17.02
CA LEU A 180 -20.62 -2.14 17.83
C LEU A 180 -20.42 -3.06 19.05
N SER A 181 -21.49 -3.73 19.52
CA SER A 181 -21.38 -4.67 20.64
C SER A 181 -20.75 -6.02 20.27
N ASP A 182 -20.64 -6.31 18.97
CA ASP A 182 -20.04 -7.56 18.47
C ASP A 182 -18.50 -7.51 18.44
N ILE A 183 -17.92 -6.33 18.64
CA ILE A 183 -16.48 -6.06 18.58
C ILE A 183 -15.99 -5.46 19.88
N GLU A 184 -14.70 -5.61 20.14
CA GLU A 184 -14.06 -4.98 21.30
C GLU A 184 -13.89 -3.46 21.11
N LYS A 185 -13.50 -2.78 22.20
CA LYS A 185 -13.24 -1.33 22.17
C LYS A 185 -12.05 -1.02 21.27
N PHE A 186 -12.12 0.10 20.57
CA PHE A 186 -11.10 0.53 19.62
C PHE A 186 -10.82 2.03 19.73
N ASP A 187 -9.61 2.43 19.35
CA ASP A 187 -9.29 3.83 19.03
C ASP A 187 -9.73 4.15 17.59
N TYR A 188 -9.57 3.19 16.67
CA TYR A 188 -9.90 3.29 15.24
C TYR A 188 -10.68 2.08 14.74
N LEU A 189 -11.64 2.31 13.84
CA LEU A 189 -12.40 1.25 13.17
C LEU A 189 -12.18 1.32 11.66
N VAL A 190 -11.87 0.19 11.04
CA VAL A 190 -11.74 0.06 9.59
C VAL A 190 -12.75 -0.95 9.08
N VAL A 191 -13.64 -0.53 8.18
CA VAL A 191 -14.67 -1.37 7.57
C VAL A 191 -14.26 -1.73 6.14
N ALA A 192 -13.92 -3.00 5.95
CA ALA A 192 -13.41 -3.59 4.71
C ALA A 192 -14.27 -4.79 4.25
N THR A 193 -15.59 -4.69 4.43
CA THR A 193 -16.59 -5.75 4.17
C THR A 193 -16.75 -6.10 2.69
N GLY A 194 -16.20 -5.29 1.79
CA GLY A 194 -16.20 -5.51 0.34
C GLY A 194 -17.57 -5.31 -0.32
N ALA A 195 -17.71 -5.84 -1.53
CA ALA A 195 -18.96 -5.84 -2.30
C ALA A 195 -19.47 -7.27 -2.49
N GLY A 196 -20.04 -7.84 -1.43
CA GLY A 196 -20.50 -9.23 -1.41
C GLY A 196 -21.96 -9.44 -1.83
N ILE A 197 -22.73 -8.37 -2.09
CA ILE A 197 -24.17 -8.47 -2.38
C ILE A 197 -24.35 -8.54 -3.89
N ALA A 198 -24.55 -9.73 -4.45
CA ALA A 198 -24.75 -9.93 -5.88
C ALA A 198 -25.91 -9.09 -6.43
N LYS A 199 -25.70 -8.43 -7.58
CA LYS A 199 -26.78 -7.80 -8.33
C LYS A 199 -27.55 -8.88 -9.10
N ARG A 200 -28.88 -8.85 -9.02
CA ARG A 200 -29.78 -9.82 -9.66
C ARG A 200 -30.77 -9.11 -10.57
N LEU A 201 -30.96 -9.60 -11.78
CA LEU A 201 -32.01 -9.18 -12.71
C LEU A 201 -33.21 -10.14 -12.66
N TYR A 202 -32.97 -11.40 -12.30
CA TYR A 202 -33.97 -12.46 -12.39
C TYR A 202 -34.08 -13.24 -11.07
N ASP A 203 -35.17 -13.98 -10.94
CA ASP A 203 -35.44 -14.87 -9.81
C ASP A 203 -34.36 -15.99 -9.69
N ASP A 204 -34.05 -16.38 -8.46
CA ASP A 204 -33.13 -17.45 -8.07
C ASP A 204 -33.53 -18.83 -8.61
N LYS A 205 -34.81 -19.02 -8.95
CA LYS A 205 -35.28 -20.24 -9.62
C LYS A 205 -34.85 -20.31 -11.09
N LEU A 206 -34.64 -19.15 -11.72
CA LEU A 206 -34.30 -19.06 -13.15
C LEU A 206 -32.80 -18.93 -13.38
N THR A 207 -32.07 -18.36 -12.42
CA THR A 207 -30.66 -17.99 -12.59
C THR A 207 -29.85 -18.32 -11.34
N VAL A 208 -28.54 -18.48 -11.50
CA VAL A 208 -27.60 -18.67 -10.39
C VAL A 208 -26.57 -17.55 -10.35
N ASP A 209 -26.13 -17.18 -9.16
CA ASP A 209 -25.08 -16.17 -8.98
C ASP A 209 -23.69 -16.73 -9.33
N ALA A 210 -22.88 -15.95 -10.05
CA ALA A 210 -21.55 -16.37 -10.48
C ALA A 210 -20.57 -16.58 -9.32
N LEU A 211 -20.63 -15.77 -8.26
CA LEU A 211 -19.71 -15.95 -7.11
C LEU A 211 -20.03 -17.25 -6.37
N LYS A 212 -21.31 -17.55 -6.19
CA LYS A 212 -21.76 -18.83 -5.63
C LYS A 212 -21.30 -20.02 -6.47
N VAL A 213 -21.43 -19.96 -7.80
CA VAL A 213 -20.94 -21.03 -8.69
C VAL A 213 -19.44 -21.25 -8.51
N LEU A 214 -18.66 -20.18 -8.52
CA LEU A 214 -17.20 -20.26 -8.34
C LEU A 214 -16.81 -20.83 -6.96
N GLU A 215 -17.49 -20.40 -5.89
CA GLU A 215 -17.29 -20.93 -4.54
C GLU A 215 -17.62 -22.42 -4.46
N GLU A 216 -18.78 -22.85 -4.99
CA GLU A 216 -19.20 -24.25 -4.93
C GLU A 216 -18.33 -25.16 -5.80
N VAL A 217 -17.83 -24.70 -6.96
CA VAL A 217 -16.82 -25.44 -7.74
C VAL A 217 -15.54 -25.60 -6.92
N LYS A 218 -15.07 -24.54 -6.26
CA LYS A 218 -13.87 -24.60 -5.42
C LYS A 218 -14.03 -25.57 -4.25
N LEU A 219 -15.24 -25.74 -3.75
CA LEU A 219 -15.60 -26.72 -2.71
C LEU A 219 -15.87 -28.13 -3.26
N ASN A 220 -15.72 -28.36 -4.57
CA ASN A 220 -16.08 -29.60 -5.27
C ASN A 220 -17.53 -30.04 -5.04
N LYS A 221 -18.45 -29.07 -4.94
CA LYS A 221 -19.89 -29.29 -4.67
C LYS A 221 -20.78 -29.21 -5.90
N LEU A 222 -20.27 -28.72 -7.03
CA LEU A 222 -21.03 -28.59 -8.27
C LEU A 222 -20.71 -29.70 -9.26
N ASN A 223 -21.76 -30.29 -9.84
CA ASN A 223 -21.67 -31.24 -10.92
C ASN A 223 -22.22 -30.60 -12.20
N PHE A 224 -21.36 -29.91 -12.95
CA PHE A 224 -21.66 -29.35 -14.26
C PHE A 224 -20.93 -30.17 -15.30
N ASN A 225 -21.64 -30.94 -16.13
CA ASN A 225 -21.02 -31.65 -17.24
C ASN A 225 -22.01 -31.77 -18.39
N GLY A 226 -21.56 -31.46 -19.61
CA GLY A 226 -22.37 -31.58 -20.82
C GLY A 226 -23.57 -30.63 -20.90
N LEU A 227 -23.58 -29.53 -20.15
CA LEU A 227 -24.67 -28.55 -20.15
C LEU A 227 -24.40 -27.40 -21.12
N ASP A 228 -25.46 -26.82 -21.69
CA ASP A 228 -25.39 -25.53 -22.37
C ASP A 228 -25.58 -24.41 -21.35
N VAL A 229 -24.60 -23.52 -21.22
CA VAL A 229 -24.56 -22.50 -20.17
C VAL A 229 -24.44 -21.10 -20.77
N VAL A 230 -25.31 -20.18 -20.35
CA VAL A 230 -25.23 -18.76 -20.71
C VAL A 230 -24.84 -17.94 -19.48
N VAL A 231 -23.73 -17.22 -19.57
CA VAL A 231 -23.25 -16.29 -18.54
C VAL A 231 -23.63 -14.87 -18.93
N LEU A 232 -24.42 -14.19 -18.10
CA LEU A 232 -24.85 -12.81 -18.30
C LEU A 232 -23.82 -11.86 -17.67
N GLY A 233 -23.04 -11.16 -18.48
CA GLY A 233 -22.03 -10.23 -17.98
C GLY A 233 -20.86 -10.01 -18.93
N GLY A 234 -19.89 -9.20 -18.50
CA GLY A 234 -18.68 -8.94 -19.29
C GLY A 234 -17.48 -8.48 -18.48
N GLY A 235 -17.52 -8.58 -17.15
CA GLY A 235 -16.38 -8.29 -16.26
C GLY A 235 -15.57 -9.54 -15.92
N ASN A 236 -14.50 -9.39 -15.14
CA ASN A 236 -13.61 -10.51 -14.78
C ASN A 236 -14.39 -11.71 -14.23
N THR A 237 -15.35 -11.50 -13.33
CA THR A 237 -16.21 -12.56 -12.79
C THR A 237 -16.94 -13.36 -13.87
N ALA A 238 -17.41 -12.71 -14.94
CA ALA A 238 -18.10 -13.39 -16.04
C ALA A 238 -17.15 -14.31 -16.82
N TYR A 239 -15.92 -13.85 -17.07
CA TYR A 239 -14.90 -14.66 -17.75
C TYR A 239 -14.34 -15.76 -16.83
N ASP A 240 -14.12 -15.48 -15.56
CA ASP A 240 -13.65 -16.47 -14.58
C ASP A 240 -14.66 -17.62 -14.45
N VAL A 241 -15.95 -17.32 -14.24
CA VAL A 241 -16.99 -18.37 -14.15
C VAL A 241 -17.18 -19.10 -15.48
N ALA A 242 -17.13 -18.39 -16.62
CA ALA A 242 -17.25 -19.03 -17.92
C ALA A 242 -16.13 -20.03 -18.18
N ARG A 243 -14.88 -19.65 -17.88
CA ARG A 243 -13.70 -20.52 -18.04
C ARG A 243 -13.75 -21.72 -17.11
N VAL A 244 -14.11 -21.51 -15.84
CA VAL A 244 -14.29 -22.60 -14.87
C VAL A 244 -15.33 -23.60 -15.38
N VAL A 245 -16.51 -23.13 -15.76
CA VAL A 245 -17.60 -24.00 -16.23
C VAL A 245 -17.25 -24.69 -17.56
N ASN A 246 -16.58 -23.99 -18.47
CA ASN A 246 -16.12 -24.56 -19.74
C ASN A 246 -15.12 -25.72 -19.52
N ARG A 247 -14.16 -25.55 -18.60
CA ARG A 247 -13.19 -26.58 -18.22
C ARG A 247 -13.82 -27.81 -17.53
N LEU A 248 -15.03 -27.67 -16.98
CA LEU A 248 -15.81 -28.79 -16.46
C LEU A 248 -16.56 -29.58 -17.57
N GLY A 249 -16.37 -29.24 -18.85
CA GLY A 249 -16.94 -29.98 -19.98
C GLY A 249 -18.30 -29.46 -20.46
N ASN A 250 -18.58 -28.17 -20.29
CA ASN A 250 -19.86 -27.55 -20.65
C ASN A 250 -19.70 -26.62 -21.86
N ASN A 251 -20.78 -26.42 -22.62
CA ASN A 251 -20.81 -25.48 -23.74
C ASN A 251 -21.16 -24.09 -23.23
N VAL A 252 -20.18 -23.20 -23.13
CA VAL A 252 -20.38 -21.90 -22.48
C VAL A 252 -20.43 -20.74 -23.49
N SER A 253 -21.45 -19.89 -23.34
CA SER A 253 -21.54 -18.60 -24.01
C SER A 253 -21.64 -17.47 -22.99
N ILE A 254 -20.88 -16.40 -23.18
CA ILE A 254 -21.04 -15.13 -22.46
C ILE A 254 -21.96 -14.24 -23.29
N ALA A 255 -23.04 -13.73 -22.70
CA ALA A 255 -23.89 -12.71 -23.30
C ALA A 255 -23.54 -11.34 -22.71
N TYR A 256 -23.09 -10.42 -23.58
CA TYR A 256 -22.66 -9.10 -23.16
C TYR A 256 -23.35 -7.99 -23.95
N ARG A 257 -23.87 -7.00 -23.23
CA ARG A 257 -24.59 -5.83 -23.77
C ARG A 257 -23.73 -4.83 -24.56
N ARG A 258 -22.46 -5.14 -24.78
CA ARG A 258 -21.49 -4.35 -25.55
C ARG A 258 -20.57 -5.29 -26.31
N ASP A 259 -19.63 -4.73 -27.05
CA ASP A 259 -18.56 -5.49 -27.70
C ASP A 259 -17.44 -5.86 -26.71
N ILE A 260 -16.61 -6.83 -27.11
CA ILE A 260 -15.42 -7.31 -26.39
C ILE A 260 -14.45 -6.15 -26.13
N LYS A 261 -14.31 -5.21 -27.06
CA LYS A 261 -13.41 -4.05 -26.92
C LYS A 261 -13.80 -3.18 -25.72
N ASN A 262 -15.09 -3.09 -25.40
CA ASN A 262 -15.63 -2.34 -24.26
C ASN A 262 -15.85 -3.20 -23.00
N SER A 263 -15.42 -4.47 -23.01
CA SER A 263 -15.46 -5.33 -21.83
C SER A 263 -14.61 -4.75 -20.68
N PRO A 264 -15.11 -4.73 -19.43
CA PRO A 264 -14.29 -4.39 -18.26
C PRO A 264 -13.29 -5.46 -17.83
N ALA A 265 -13.40 -6.71 -18.32
CA ALA A 265 -12.50 -7.78 -17.93
C ALA A 265 -11.10 -7.55 -18.50
N ALA A 266 -10.04 -8.00 -17.81
CA ALA A 266 -8.68 -7.81 -18.28
C ALA A 266 -8.50 -8.42 -19.68
N ILE A 267 -7.78 -7.73 -20.58
CA ILE A 267 -7.68 -8.12 -22.00
C ILE A 267 -7.22 -9.58 -22.14
N LYS A 268 -6.19 -9.96 -21.38
CA LYS A 268 -5.67 -11.33 -21.35
C LYS A 268 -6.72 -12.37 -20.93
N GLU A 269 -7.62 -12.03 -20.02
CA GLU A 269 -8.66 -12.96 -19.56
C GLU A 269 -9.71 -13.21 -20.64
N VAL A 270 -10.03 -12.18 -21.43
CA VAL A 270 -10.91 -12.31 -22.58
C VAL A 270 -10.27 -13.19 -23.65
N GLU A 271 -9.01 -12.91 -24.01
CA GLU A 271 -8.26 -13.67 -25.02
C GLU A 271 -8.15 -15.16 -24.64
N VAL A 272 -7.81 -15.44 -23.38
CA VAL A 272 -7.69 -16.82 -22.90
C VAL A 272 -9.04 -17.53 -22.90
N ALA A 273 -10.12 -16.89 -22.44
CA ALA A 273 -11.46 -17.50 -22.47
C ALA A 273 -11.90 -17.88 -23.89
N VAL A 274 -11.70 -16.98 -24.86
CA VAL A 274 -12.03 -17.24 -26.27
C VAL A 274 -11.15 -18.38 -26.82
N SER A 275 -9.86 -18.42 -26.48
CA SER A 275 -8.96 -19.50 -26.88
C SER A 275 -9.34 -20.87 -26.27
N GLU A 276 -9.98 -20.88 -25.11
CA GLU A 276 -10.51 -22.08 -24.45
C GLU A 276 -11.86 -22.53 -25.04
N GLY A 277 -12.41 -21.81 -26.03
CA GLY A 277 -13.66 -22.15 -26.72
C GLY A 277 -14.91 -21.47 -26.17
N VAL A 278 -14.78 -20.55 -25.20
CA VAL A 278 -15.92 -19.77 -24.70
C VAL A 278 -16.40 -18.81 -25.79
N LYS A 279 -17.68 -18.93 -26.17
CA LYS A 279 -18.30 -18.03 -27.15
C LYS A 279 -18.68 -16.72 -26.48
N VAL A 280 -18.43 -15.59 -27.14
CA VAL A 280 -18.90 -14.28 -26.65
C VAL A 280 -19.94 -13.73 -27.62
N LEU A 281 -21.14 -13.54 -27.12
CA LEU A 281 -22.28 -12.98 -27.82
C LEU A 281 -22.32 -11.48 -27.48
N GLU A 282 -21.77 -10.70 -28.39
CA GLU A 282 -21.63 -9.25 -28.24
C GLU A 282 -22.93 -8.52 -28.55
N CYS A 283 -23.07 -7.33 -27.96
CA CYS A 283 -24.15 -6.41 -28.26
C CYS A 283 -25.56 -7.02 -28.08
N ILE A 284 -25.77 -7.82 -27.03
CA ILE A 284 -27.08 -8.35 -26.65
C ILE A 284 -27.37 -8.13 -25.16
N ALA A 285 -28.60 -7.75 -24.83
CA ALA A 285 -29.04 -7.54 -23.46
C ALA A 285 -30.25 -8.44 -23.15
N PRO A 286 -30.22 -9.19 -22.03
CA PRO A 286 -31.32 -10.10 -21.70
C PRO A 286 -32.56 -9.28 -21.30
N LYS A 287 -33.74 -9.73 -21.76
CA LYS A 287 -35.04 -9.15 -21.42
C LYS A 287 -35.86 -10.05 -20.53
N GLU A 288 -36.00 -11.30 -20.93
CA GLU A 288 -36.86 -12.26 -20.24
C GLU A 288 -36.24 -13.65 -20.29
N ILE A 289 -36.48 -14.42 -19.24
CA ILE A 289 -36.14 -15.84 -19.17
C ILE A 289 -37.42 -16.62 -18.95
N THR A 290 -37.74 -17.53 -19.86
CA THR A 290 -38.86 -18.46 -19.77
C THR A 290 -38.36 -19.89 -19.73
N ILE A 291 -39.22 -20.82 -19.31
CA ILE A 291 -38.93 -22.26 -19.33
C ILE A 291 -39.67 -22.86 -20.52
N VAL A 292 -38.93 -23.53 -21.41
CA VAL A 292 -39.47 -24.23 -22.57
C VAL A 292 -39.04 -25.69 -22.48
N GLY A 293 -39.99 -26.55 -22.09
CA GLY A 293 -39.69 -27.94 -21.72
C GLY A 293 -38.78 -28.01 -20.49
N ASN A 294 -37.63 -28.67 -20.62
CA ASN A 294 -36.62 -28.77 -19.55
C ASN A 294 -35.50 -27.73 -19.67
N LYS A 295 -35.56 -26.85 -20.67
CA LYS A 295 -34.52 -25.83 -20.91
C LYS A 295 -35.05 -24.43 -20.60
N LYS A 296 -34.10 -23.51 -20.38
CA LYS A 296 -34.35 -22.07 -20.24
C LYS A 296 -34.21 -21.43 -21.60
N GLN A 297 -35.18 -20.61 -21.98
CA GLN A 297 -35.10 -19.74 -23.16
C GLN A 297 -34.94 -18.30 -22.71
N ILE A 298 -33.86 -17.67 -23.14
CA ILE A 298 -33.56 -16.26 -22.85
C ILE A 298 -33.88 -15.46 -24.11
N ARG A 299 -34.79 -14.50 -23.97
CA ARG A 299 -35.06 -13.50 -25.00
C ARG A 299 -34.11 -12.33 -24.79
N PHE A 300 -33.30 -12.06 -25.79
CA PHE A 300 -32.39 -10.93 -25.83
C PHE A 300 -32.88 -9.88 -26.82
N VAL A 301 -32.60 -8.62 -26.54
CA VAL A 301 -32.60 -7.55 -27.54
C VAL A 301 -31.17 -7.30 -28.00
N LYS A 302 -30.99 -6.98 -29.29
CA LYS A 302 -29.71 -6.45 -29.76
C LYS A 302 -29.51 -5.04 -29.23
N THR A 303 -28.26 -4.64 -29.11
CA THR A 303 -27.86 -3.33 -28.63
C THR A 303 -26.90 -2.66 -29.61
N SER A 304 -26.92 -1.34 -29.69
CA SER A 304 -25.93 -0.52 -30.40
C SER A 304 -25.11 0.29 -29.41
N LEU A 305 -23.84 0.54 -29.74
CA LEU A 305 -22.94 1.32 -28.89
C LEU A 305 -23.16 2.82 -29.08
N VAL A 306 -23.10 3.57 -27.98
CA VAL A 306 -23.24 5.02 -27.96
C VAL A 306 -22.09 5.63 -27.17
N ASN A 307 -21.44 6.63 -27.76
CA ASN A 307 -20.46 7.43 -27.05
C ASN A 307 -21.18 8.53 -26.25
N ASP A 308 -21.08 8.46 -24.93
CA ASP A 308 -21.64 9.44 -23.99
C ASP A 308 -20.54 10.20 -23.21
N GLY A 309 -19.28 10.11 -23.66
CA GLY A 309 -18.14 10.70 -22.97
C GLY A 309 -17.66 9.90 -21.75
N GLY A 310 -18.28 8.76 -21.45
CA GLY A 310 -17.80 7.82 -20.44
C GLY A 310 -16.49 7.14 -20.84
N THR A 311 -15.80 6.55 -19.86
CA THR A 311 -14.56 5.78 -20.08
C THR A 311 -14.77 4.49 -20.90
N ARG A 312 -16.02 4.05 -21.03
CA ARG A 312 -16.46 2.92 -21.86
C ARG A 312 -17.73 3.34 -22.58
N LEU A 313 -17.88 2.93 -23.83
CA LEU A 313 -19.09 3.22 -24.60
C LEU A 313 -20.32 2.68 -23.86
N ASN A 314 -21.38 3.46 -23.89
CA ASN A 314 -22.68 3.04 -23.41
C ASN A 314 -23.41 2.24 -24.50
N PHE A 315 -24.63 1.78 -24.22
CA PHE A 315 -25.43 1.04 -25.19
C PHE A 315 -26.87 1.51 -25.19
N LYS A 316 -27.54 1.33 -26.34
CA LYS A 316 -28.98 1.48 -26.51
C LYS A 316 -29.55 0.20 -27.08
N GLU A 317 -30.76 -0.15 -26.67
CA GLU A 317 -31.46 -1.32 -27.18
C GLU A 317 -32.04 -1.02 -28.57
N THR A 318 -32.12 -2.04 -29.42
CA THR A 318 -32.76 -1.97 -30.74
C THR A 318 -34.08 -2.75 -30.73
N SER A 319 -34.80 -2.73 -31.86
CA SER A 319 -36.01 -3.53 -32.06
C SER A 319 -35.75 -5.00 -32.39
N ASP A 320 -34.49 -5.37 -32.67
CA ASP A 320 -34.15 -6.73 -33.06
C ASP A 320 -34.05 -7.63 -31.82
N GLU A 321 -34.72 -8.78 -31.86
CA GLU A 321 -34.66 -9.78 -30.80
C GLU A 321 -33.94 -11.05 -31.26
N VAL A 322 -33.34 -11.77 -30.30
CA VAL A 322 -32.78 -13.10 -30.51
C VAL A 322 -33.07 -13.97 -29.30
N ASN A 323 -33.49 -15.21 -29.54
CA ASN A 323 -33.78 -16.18 -28.49
C ASN A 323 -32.66 -17.21 -28.42
N ILE A 324 -32.17 -17.48 -27.21
CA ILE A 324 -31.13 -18.48 -26.95
C ILE A 324 -31.65 -19.46 -25.92
N THR A 325 -31.50 -20.75 -26.22
CA THR A 325 -31.91 -21.84 -25.31
C THR A 325 -30.69 -22.44 -24.64
N CYS A 326 -30.77 -22.69 -23.34
CA CYS A 326 -29.69 -23.25 -22.53
C CYS A 326 -30.23 -24.01 -21.32
N ASP A 327 -29.37 -24.77 -20.65
CA ASP A 327 -29.72 -25.51 -19.43
C ASP A 327 -29.52 -24.64 -18.18
N VAL A 328 -28.46 -23.81 -18.16
CA VAL A 328 -28.12 -22.96 -17.00
C VAL A 328 -27.88 -21.52 -17.43
N VAL A 329 -28.39 -20.59 -16.62
CA VAL A 329 -28.11 -19.14 -16.76
C VAL A 329 -27.40 -18.66 -15.50
N ILE A 330 -26.23 -18.07 -15.67
CA ILE A 330 -25.37 -17.56 -14.59
C ILE A 330 -25.33 -16.04 -14.67
N GLU A 331 -25.65 -15.34 -13.59
CA GLU A 331 -25.56 -13.88 -13.51
C GLU A 331 -24.18 -13.43 -12.99
N ALA A 332 -23.47 -12.63 -13.78
CA ALA A 332 -22.16 -12.05 -13.47
C ALA A 332 -22.15 -10.53 -13.77
N ILE A 333 -23.20 -9.84 -13.32
CA ILE A 333 -23.49 -8.43 -13.62
C ILE A 333 -22.96 -7.43 -12.56
N GLY A 334 -22.15 -7.93 -11.63
CA GLY A 334 -21.50 -7.16 -10.56
C GLY A 334 -22.17 -7.33 -9.20
N ALA A 335 -21.62 -6.63 -8.20
CA ALA A 335 -22.09 -6.68 -6.82
C ALA A 335 -22.23 -5.26 -6.23
N ASN A 336 -23.04 -5.15 -5.19
CA ASN A 336 -23.20 -3.97 -4.35
C ASN A 336 -22.30 -4.08 -3.12
N SER A 337 -21.82 -2.92 -2.65
CA SER A 337 -21.08 -2.79 -1.39
C SER A 337 -21.90 -3.34 -0.22
N ASP A 338 -21.26 -4.11 0.66
CA ASP A 338 -21.85 -4.59 1.90
C ASP A 338 -21.70 -3.52 2.99
N LEU A 339 -22.65 -2.59 3.02
CA LEU A 339 -22.64 -1.42 3.91
C LEU A 339 -23.63 -1.55 5.08
N LYS A 340 -24.10 -2.76 5.41
CA LYS A 340 -25.12 -2.96 6.45
C LYS A 340 -24.67 -2.37 7.80
N PHE A 341 -23.47 -2.73 8.24
CA PHE A 341 -22.89 -2.22 9.49
C PHE A 341 -22.79 -0.68 9.50
N ILE A 342 -22.34 -0.07 8.39
CA ILE A 342 -22.24 1.40 8.28
C ILE A 342 -23.62 2.05 8.32
N LYS A 343 -24.61 1.50 7.59
CA LYS A 343 -25.99 2.02 7.59
C LYS A 343 -26.60 2.05 8.98
N GLU A 344 -26.36 1.01 9.77
CA GLU A 344 -26.95 0.85 11.10
C GLU A 344 -26.22 1.65 12.19
N ASN A 345 -24.89 1.78 12.10
CA ASN A 345 -24.08 2.36 13.18
C ASN A 345 -23.51 3.76 12.85
N TYR A 346 -23.31 4.08 11.57
CA TYR A 346 -22.67 5.31 11.09
C TYR A 346 -23.34 5.87 9.81
N PRO A 347 -24.65 6.14 9.82
CA PRO A 347 -25.37 6.56 8.61
C PRO A 347 -24.88 7.90 8.02
N SER A 348 -24.21 8.74 8.82
CA SER A 348 -23.60 10.00 8.37
C SER A 348 -22.46 9.82 7.35
N LEU A 349 -21.89 8.62 7.24
CA LEU A 349 -20.89 8.28 6.20
C LEU A 349 -21.52 8.09 4.81
N LEU A 350 -22.84 8.07 4.71
CA LEU A 350 -23.56 7.76 3.48
C LEU A 350 -24.24 9.01 2.91
N ASN A 351 -24.21 9.14 1.58
CA ASN A 351 -25.09 10.08 0.90
C ASN A 351 -26.54 9.58 0.87
N GLU A 352 -27.44 10.42 0.34
CA GLU A 352 -28.86 10.12 0.15
C GLU A 352 -29.13 8.86 -0.69
N LYS A 353 -28.17 8.46 -1.54
CA LYS A 353 -28.25 7.24 -2.37
C LYS A 353 -27.69 6.00 -1.66
N GLY A 354 -27.23 6.14 -0.41
CA GLY A 354 -26.68 5.07 0.41
C GLY A 354 -25.26 4.63 0.04
N TYR A 355 -24.50 5.46 -0.67
CA TYR A 355 -23.08 5.22 -0.98
C TYR A 355 -22.18 6.00 -0.03
N VAL A 356 -21.02 5.43 0.28
CA VAL A 356 -19.98 6.09 1.05
C VAL A 356 -19.41 7.26 0.25
N THR A 357 -19.32 8.45 0.85
CA THR A 357 -18.81 9.66 0.18
C THR A 357 -17.36 9.98 0.53
N ASP A 358 -16.94 9.64 1.75
CA ASP A 358 -15.57 9.84 2.22
C ASP A 358 -15.05 8.53 2.83
N ILE A 359 -13.76 8.31 2.69
CA ILE A 359 -13.07 7.15 3.24
C ILE A 359 -13.02 7.22 4.77
N GLU A 360 -13.17 8.40 5.37
CA GLU A 360 -13.12 8.61 6.82
C GLU A 360 -14.29 9.46 7.36
N ASN A 361 -14.65 9.21 8.62
CA ASN A 361 -15.38 10.12 9.48
C ASN A 361 -14.91 9.90 10.91
N ASP A 362 -14.31 10.93 11.52
CA ASP A 362 -13.59 10.84 12.78
C ASP A 362 -12.58 9.68 12.78
N ASN A 363 -12.76 8.67 13.64
CA ASN A 363 -11.86 7.52 13.74
C ASN A 363 -12.39 6.27 13.00
N ILE A 364 -13.41 6.44 12.15
CA ILE A 364 -14.04 5.36 11.39
C ILE A 364 -13.65 5.49 9.92
N TYR A 365 -13.20 4.39 9.33
CA TYR A 365 -12.73 4.31 7.95
C TYR A 365 -13.49 3.24 7.17
N VAL A 366 -13.78 3.47 5.88
CA VAL A 366 -14.35 2.47 4.98
C VAL A 366 -13.44 2.30 3.78
N ILE A 367 -13.00 1.08 3.48
CA ILE A 367 -11.98 0.81 2.44
C ILE A 367 -12.35 -0.35 1.52
N GLY A 368 -11.56 -0.54 0.46
CA GLY A 368 -11.76 -1.58 -0.53
C GLY A 368 -13.08 -1.44 -1.27
N ASP A 369 -13.64 -2.56 -1.71
CA ASP A 369 -14.89 -2.57 -2.47
C ASP A 369 -16.11 -2.10 -1.66
N ALA A 370 -16.03 -2.03 -0.31
CA ALA A 370 -17.07 -1.40 0.48
C ALA A 370 -17.17 0.10 0.15
N TYR A 371 -16.02 0.77 0.00
CA TYR A 371 -15.91 2.17 -0.39
C TYR A 371 -16.07 2.37 -1.89
N SER A 372 -15.25 1.70 -2.71
CA SER A 372 -15.20 1.95 -4.17
C SER A 372 -16.31 1.28 -4.98
N GLY A 373 -17.10 0.39 -4.34
CA GLY A 373 -17.88 -0.62 -5.06
C GLY A 373 -16.98 -1.71 -5.67
N ALA A 374 -17.62 -2.75 -6.22
CA ALA A 374 -16.91 -3.88 -6.84
C ALA A 374 -15.95 -3.42 -7.95
N SER A 375 -14.64 -3.56 -7.70
CA SER A 375 -13.61 -2.93 -8.52
C SER A 375 -12.47 -3.91 -8.90
N ASN A 376 -11.25 -3.68 -8.40
CA ASN A 376 -10.07 -4.51 -8.62
C ASN A 376 -9.13 -4.45 -7.40
N PHE A 377 -8.20 -5.41 -7.31
CA PHE A 377 -7.27 -5.50 -6.18
C PHE A 377 -6.34 -4.27 -6.04
N ALA A 378 -6.04 -3.56 -7.14
CA ALA A 378 -5.23 -2.36 -7.05
C ALA A 378 -5.99 -1.23 -6.31
N SER A 379 -7.29 -1.06 -6.59
CA SER A 379 -8.18 -0.14 -5.85
C SER A 379 -8.24 -0.48 -4.36
N ALA A 380 -8.33 -1.78 -4.02
CA ALA A 380 -8.26 -2.23 -2.64
C ALA A 380 -6.95 -1.83 -1.94
N ASN A 381 -5.81 -1.94 -2.64
CA ASN A 381 -4.52 -1.48 -2.12
C ASN A 381 -4.46 0.05 -1.95
N LEU A 382 -5.00 0.81 -2.90
CA LEU A 382 -4.99 2.27 -2.83
C LEU A 382 -5.77 2.78 -1.61
N THR A 383 -7.03 2.34 -1.48
CA THR A 383 -7.92 2.76 -0.38
C THR A 383 -7.37 2.32 0.99
N ALA A 384 -6.81 1.11 1.09
CA ALA A 384 -6.17 0.66 2.32
C ALA A 384 -4.96 1.54 2.69
N ARG A 385 -4.11 1.89 1.72
CA ARG A 385 -2.95 2.77 1.94
C ARG A 385 -3.36 4.17 2.37
N GLU A 386 -4.39 4.74 1.75
CA GLU A 386 -4.93 6.05 2.12
C GLU A 386 -5.45 6.06 3.56
N CYS A 387 -6.25 5.04 3.93
CA CYS A 387 -6.72 4.86 5.31
C CYS A 387 -5.56 4.74 6.31
N VAL A 388 -4.58 3.86 6.05
CA VAL A 388 -3.42 3.68 6.92
C VAL A 388 -2.63 4.98 7.07
N SER A 389 -2.42 5.71 5.97
CA SER A 389 -1.71 6.99 6.00
C SER A 389 -2.44 8.02 6.86
N LYS A 390 -3.76 8.10 6.78
CA LYS A 390 -4.57 9.01 7.61
C LYS A 390 -4.52 8.65 9.09
N ILE A 391 -4.58 7.36 9.43
CA ILE A 391 -4.45 6.88 10.82
C ILE A 391 -3.05 7.20 11.37
N ILE A 392 -1.99 6.91 10.62
CA ILE A 392 -0.62 7.19 11.03
C ILE A 392 -0.39 8.70 11.19
N GLU A 393 -0.92 9.54 10.31
CA GLU A 393 -0.76 10.99 10.41
C GLU A 393 -1.43 11.56 11.68
N LYS A 394 -2.59 11.02 12.09
CA LYS A 394 -3.24 11.40 13.36
C LYS A 394 -2.43 11.03 14.61
N GLU A 395 -1.67 9.95 14.53
CA GLU A 395 -0.86 9.42 15.64
C GLU A 395 0.65 9.63 15.42
N LYS A 396 1.01 10.58 14.55
CA LYS A 396 2.36 10.73 14.00
C LYS A 396 3.41 10.97 15.08
N ARG A 397 4.48 10.18 15.03
CA ARG A 397 5.66 10.32 15.89
C ARG A 397 6.81 10.91 15.09
N SER A 398 7.07 12.20 15.32
CA SER A 398 8.20 12.91 14.71
C SER A 398 9.42 12.94 15.63
N VAL A 399 10.61 12.77 15.03
CA VAL A 399 11.89 12.88 15.71
C VAL A 399 12.78 13.90 14.99
N LEU A 400 13.55 14.69 15.73
CA LEU A 400 14.47 15.70 15.21
C LEU A 400 15.90 15.31 15.55
N PHE A 401 16.76 15.18 14.53
CA PHE A 401 18.20 14.99 14.68
C PHE A 401 18.96 16.22 14.21
N GLY A 402 19.48 16.97 15.18
CA GLY A 402 20.25 18.18 14.94
C GLY A 402 21.76 17.93 14.94
N GLY A 403 22.51 18.73 14.19
CA GLY A 403 23.97 18.66 14.21
C GLY A 403 24.64 19.56 13.17
N SER A 404 25.97 19.65 13.22
CA SER A 404 26.69 20.51 12.26
C SER A 404 26.86 19.85 10.88
N PHE A 405 26.94 18.52 10.81
CA PHE A 405 27.05 17.73 9.56
C PHE A 405 28.12 18.25 8.57
N ASN A 406 29.37 18.42 9.00
CA ASN A 406 30.41 19.05 8.18
C ASN A 406 31.66 18.16 7.92
N PRO A 407 31.62 17.10 7.11
CA PRO A 407 30.47 16.61 6.35
C PRO A 407 29.64 15.61 7.17
N PRO A 408 28.44 15.23 6.72
CA PRO A 408 27.72 14.13 7.34
C PRO A 408 28.46 12.79 7.10
N THR A 409 28.80 12.08 8.17
CA THR A 409 29.51 10.79 8.15
C THR A 409 28.57 9.58 8.07
N ILE A 410 29.13 8.39 7.84
CA ILE A 410 28.41 7.12 7.90
C ILE A 410 27.75 6.86 9.27
N ALA A 411 28.32 7.38 10.36
CA ALA A 411 27.69 7.31 11.68
C ALA A 411 26.37 8.08 11.74
N HIS A 412 26.29 9.27 11.12
CA HIS A 412 25.02 10.00 11.02
C HIS A 412 24.01 9.23 10.15
N TYR A 413 24.46 8.62 9.06
CA TYR A 413 23.58 7.82 8.21
C TYR A 413 22.97 6.64 8.97
N GLU A 414 23.74 5.89 9.76
CA GLU A 414 23.22 4.78 10.56
C GLU A 414 22.21 5.23 11.63
N ILE A 415 22.44 6.39 12.26
CA ILE A 415 21.46 7.01 13.17
C ILE A 415 20.17 7.37 12.42
N ILE A 416 20.28 8.10 11.31
CA ILE A 416 19.12 8.51 10.50
C ILE A 416 18.35 7.29 9.98
N LYS A 417 19.06 6.25 9.56
CA LYS A 417 18.49 4.98 9.10
C LYS A 417 17.76 4.25 10.23
N TYR A 418 18.34 4.22 11.44
CA TYR A 418 17.66 3.68 12.62
C TYR A 418 16.38 4.46 12.93
N LEU A 419 16.46 5.79 12.96
CA LEU A 419 15.31 6.66 13.22
C LEU A 419 14.22 6.47 12.16
N SER A 420 14.61 6.39 10.88
CA SER A 420 13.70 6.19 9.75
C SER A 420 12.92 4.88 9.84
N LYS A 421 13.49 3.85 10.47
CA LYS A 421 12.79 2.59 10.72
C LYS A 421 11.79 2.67 11.88
N ASN A 422 12.09 3.48 12.90
CA ASN A 422 11.36 3.49 14.17
C ASN A 422 10.41 4.67 14.38
N TYR A 423 10.46 5.71 13.53
CA TYR A 423 9.63 6.92 13.62
C TYR A 423 8.92 7.21 12.29
N ASP A 424 7.76 7.86 12.37
CA ASP A 424 6.94 8.18 11.19
C ASP A 424 7.54 9.31 10.35
N GLU A 425 8.25 10.22 11.02
CA GLU A 425 8.91 11.35 10.39
C GLU A 425 10.23 11.62 11.11
N VAL A 426 11.30 11.72 10.32
CA VAL A 426 12.63 12.08 10.81
C VAL A 426 13.01 13.43 10.20
N LEU A 427 13.19 14.41 11.05
CA LEU A 427 13.63 15.75 10.69
C LEU A 427 15.14 15.80 10.94
N VAL A 428 15.93 16.16 9.92
CA VAL A 428 17.37 16.36 10.04
C VAL A 428 17.66 17.84 9.91
N LEU A 429 18.25 18.44 10.94
CA LEU A 429 18.43 19.87 11.02
C LEU A 429 19.92 20.24 11.12
N PRO A 430 20.55 20.63 10.01
CA PRO A 430 21.89 21.18 10.04
C PRO A 430 21.92 22.52 10.76
N ASN A 431 23.00 22.79 11.49
CA ASN A 431 23.18 24.10 12.12
C ASN A 431 23.31 25.22 11.08
N GLY A 432 22.75 26.41 11.34
CA GLY A 432 22.90 27.58 10.45
C GLY A 432 24.34 28.10 10.35
N ASP A 433 24.66 28.92 9.34
CA ASP A 433 26.03 29.45 9.13
C ASP A 433 26.47 30.45 10.20
N THR A 434 25.52 31.02 10.95
CA THR A 434 25.80 31.87 12.10
C THR A 434 26.25 31.08 13.35
N TYR A 435 26.19 29.74 13.31
CA TYR A 435 26.64 28.87 14.39
C TYR A 435 28.17 28.72 14.38
N THR A 436 28.82 29.14 15.46
CA THR A 436 30.27 28.99 15.64
C THR A 436 30.59 27.87 16.64
N PHE A 437 30.91 26.67 16.15
CA PHE A 437 31.45 25.63 17.02
C PHE A 437 32.95 25.84 17.19
N ALA A 438 33.37 26.29 18.38
CA ALA A 438 34.78 26.43 18.76
C ALA A 438 35.63 27.27 17.78
N GLY A 439 35.04 28.32 17.19
CA GLY A 439 35.74 29.24 16.28
C GLY A 439 36.13 28.66 14.91
N LYS A 440 35.58 27.51 14.51
CA LYS A 440 35.88 26.86 13.22
C LYS A 440 35.00 27.40 12.10
N VAL A 441 35.61 27.65 10.95
CA VAL A 441 34.88 27.93 9.69
C VAL A 441 34.24 26.62 9.24
N LEU A 442 32.91 26.62 9.14
CA LEU A 442 32.17 25.52 8.54
C LEU A 442 32.03 25.77 7.04
N ASP A 443 31.93 24.71 6.24
CA ASP A 443 31.48 24.86 4.86
C ASP A 443 30.06 25.41 4.84
N SER A 444 29.73 26.09 3.74
CA SER A 444 28.45 26.79 3.63
C SER A 444 27.28 25.86 3.96
N PHE A 445 26.26 26.42 4.62
CA PHE A 445 25.02 25.74 4.98
C PHE A 445 24.46 24.95 3.81
N LYS A 446 24.49 25.59 2.63
CA LYS A 446 24.06 25.01 1.35
C LYS A 446 24.78 23.71 1.01
N HIS A 447 26.09 23.61 1.17
CA HIS A 447 26.81 22.37 0.90
C HIS A 447 26.45 21.26 1.89
N ARG A 448 26.30 21.60 3.17
CA ARG A 448 25.93 20.64 4.21
C ARG A 448 24.53 20.08 4.01
N VAL A 449 23.57 20.93 3.67
CA VAL A 449 22.20 20.54 3.29
C VAL A 449 22.20 19.63 2.06
N ASN A 450 22.94 19.99 1.01
CA ASN A 450 23.00 19.16 -0.20
C ASN A 450 23.63 17.78 0.04
N MET A 451 24.69 17.70 0.85
CA MET A 451 25.26 16.41 1.26
C MET A 451 24.25 15.57 2.04
N LEU A 452 23.46 16.18 2.93
CA LEU A 452 22.39 15.48 3.64
C LEU A 452 21.28 15.00 2.70
N TYR A 453 20.84 15.82 1.72
CA TYR A 453 19.88 15.38 0.71
C TYR A 453 20.40 14.16 -0.06
N GLU A 454 21.65 14.18 -0.51
CA GLU A 454 22.27 13.05 -1.20
C GLU A 454 22.35 11.79 -0.32
N MET A 455 22.64 11.96 0.97
CA MET A 455 22.70 10.88 1.96
C MET A 455 21.33 10.22 2.21
N VAL A 456 20.26 11.01 2.33
CA VAL A 456 18.95 10.51 2.81
C VAL A 456 17.90 10.34 1.70
N LYS A 457 18.21 10.63 0.43
CA LYS A 457 17.25 10.61 -0.70
C LYS A 457 16.45 9.32 -0.90
N TYR A 458 16.89 8.20 -0.34
CA TYR A 458 16.18 6.91 -0.41
C TYR A 458 15.39 6.56 0.86
N LEU A 459 15.39 7.45 1.86
CA LEU A 459 14.64 7.30 3.11
C LEU A 459 13.40 8.20 3.04
N PRO A 460 12.22 7.66 2.66
CA PRO A 460 11.07 8.47 2.25
C PRO A 460 10.42 9.28 3.38
N ASN A 461 10.67 8.91 4.63
CA ASN A 461 10.17 9.60 5.82
C ASN A 461 11.21 10.55 6.46
N VAL A 462 12.34 10.78 5.79
CA VAL A 462 13.38 11.70 6.26
C VAL A 462 13.30 13.03 5.51
N LYS A 463 13.27 14.15 6.25
CA LYS A 463 13.26 15.51 5.70
C LYS A 463 14.46 16.28 6.23
N VAL A 464 15.25 16.86 5.34
CA VAL A 464 16.30 17.82 5.71
C VAL A 464 15.65 19.19 5.81
N LEU A 465 15.84 19.88 6.93
CA LEU A 465 15.26 21.18 7.20
C LEU A 465 16.27 22.30 6.95
N GLU A 466 15.80 23.45 6.45
CA GLU A 466 16.62 24.65 6.25
C GLU A 466 16.39 25.73 7.33
N LEU A 467 15.58 25.39 8.34
CA LEU A 467 15.02 26.30 9.35
C LEU A 467 16.06 27.17 10.07
N GLU A 468 17.21 26.61 10.49
CA GLU A 468 18.21 27.38 11.24
C GLU A 468 18.92 28.46 10.42
N ASN A 469 18.92 28.33 9.09
CA ASN A 469 19.43 29.36 8.20
C ASN A 469 18.37 30.44 7.89
N GLU A 470 17.09 30.08 7.89
CA GLU A 470 15.98 31.00 7.68
C GLU A 470 15.72 31.91 8.88
N GLN A 471 15.90 31.39 10.10
CA GLN A 471 15.49 32.06 11.34
C GLN A 471 16.63 32.62 12.19
N GLU A 472 17.90 32.45 11.77
CA GLU A 472 19.10 32.72 12.57
C GLU A 472 19.05 32.03 13.95
N PHE A 473 19.76 30.91 14.12
CA PHE A 473 19.66 30.03 15.31
C PHE A 473 19.39 30.74 16.67
N MET A 474 18.13 30.73 17.11
CA MET A 474 17.71 31.33 18.38
C MET A 474 17.93 30.40 19.59
N GLY A 475 18.21 29.12 19.35
CA GLY A 475 18.40 28.06 20.36
C GLY A 475 17.40 26.92 20.21
N THR A 476 17.80 25.70 20.59
CA THR A 476 17.01 24.46 20.43
C THR A 476 15.59 24.54 20.99
N TYR A 477 15.39 25.26 22.10
CA TYR A 477 14.07 25.50 22.69
C TYR A 477 13.05 26.09 21.70
N TRP A 478 13.46 27.12 20.95
CA TRP A 478 12.58 27.77 19.97
C TRP A 478 12.35 26.87 18.76
N THR A 479 13.40 26.19 18.29
CA THR A 479 13.32 25.21 17.21
C THR A 479 12.29 24.12 17.50
N LEU A 480 12.32 23.52 18.68
CA LEU A 480 11.39 22.44 19.04
C LEU A 480 9.94 22.94 19.11
N ARG A 481 9.70 24.13 19.67
CA ARG A 481 8.36 24.74 19.68
C ARG A 481 7.84 25.04 18.28
N THR A 482 8.67 25.60 17.41
CA THR A 482 8.30 25.87 16.00
C THR A 482 7.92 24.57 15.27
N LEU A 483 8.55 23.46 15.61
CA LEU A 483 8.30 22.14 15.03
C LEU A 483 7.23 21.33 15.80
N ASN A 484 6.52 21.95 16.76
CA ASN A 484 5.50 21.30 17.59
C ASN A 484 6.04 20.10 18.40
N HIS A 485 7.19 20.29 19.04
CA HIS A 485 7.80 19.39 20.03
C HIS A 485 8.10 17.95 19.54
N PRO A 486 8.85 17.77 18.45
CA PRO A 486 9.34 16.44 18.08
C PRO A 486 10.27 15.90 19.18
N THR A 487 10.42 14.57 19.25
CA THR A 487 11.45 13.99 20.15
C THR A 487 12.82 14.39 19.65
N PHE A 488 13.68 14.96 20.52
CA PHE A 488 14.96 15.51 20.11
C PHE A 488 16.10 14.52 20.33
N VAL A 489 16.86 14.24 19.28
CA VAL A 489 18.06 13.40 19.34
C VAL A 489 19.27 14.28 19.62
N LEU A 490 19.98 13.97 20.70
CA LEU A 490 21.24 14.63 21.04
C LEU A 490 22.38 13.62 21.26
N GLY A 491 23.61 14.10 21.09
CA GLY A 491 24.80 13.36 21.46
C GLY A 491 24.98 13.31 22.98
N ALA A 492 25.59 12.24 23.47
CA ALA A 492 25.88 12.06 24.89
C ALA A 492 26.85 13.14 25.43
N ASP A 493 27.73 13.66 24.57
CA ASP A 493 28.65 14.76 24.83
C ASP A 493 27.95 16.09 25.19
N CYS A 494 26.66 16.21 24.86
CA CYS A 494 25.86 17.38 25.21
C CYS A 494 25.28 17.32 26.63
N LEU A 495 25.19 16.14 27.25
CA LEU A 495 24.49 15.95 28.53
C LEU A 495 25.08 16.79 29.66
N ASP A 496 26.41 16.86 29.75
CA ASP A 496 27.08 17.61 30.82
C ASP A 496 26.80 19.12 30.76
N LYS A 497 26.54 19.65 29.57
CA LYS A 497 26.31 21.08 29.33
C LYS A 497 24.86 21.42 29.01
N LEU A 498 23.96 20.44 29.01
CA LEU A 498 22.55 20.64 28.66
C LEU A 498 21.87 21.67 29.56
N HIS A 499 22.24 21.72 30.84
CA HIS A 499 21.78 22.70 31.83
C HIS A 499 22.14 24.17 31.49
N LEU A 500 23.08 24.40 30.57
CA LEU A 500 23.47 25.73 30.10
C LEU A 500 22.67 26.19 28.87
N TRP A 501 21.79 25.34 28.33
CA TRP A 501 20.99 25.69 27.16
C TRP A 501 19.90 26.70 27.54
N LYS A 502 19.54 27.57 26.58
CA LYS A 502 18.52 28.60 26.78
C LYS A 502 17.19 27.93 27.18
N HIS A 503 16.53 28.48 28.21
CA HIS A 503 15.24 27.99 28.73
C HIS A 503 15.29 26.51 29.13
N PHE A 504 16.34 26.10 29.86
CA PHE A 504 16.58 24.70 30.21
C PHE A 504 15.37 24.01 30.87
N ASP A 505 14.75 24.62 31.89
CA ASP A 505 13.66 23.95 32.62
C ASP A 505 12.43 23.75 31.72
N GLU A 506 12.07 24.74 30.90
CA GLU A 506 10.97 24.61 29.92
C GLU A 506 11.31 23.62 28.81
N LEU A 507 12.53 23.69 28.27
CA LEU A 507 13.04 22.75 27.27
C LEU A 507 12.93 21.31 27.76
N MET A 508 13.32 21.03 29.00
CA MET A 508 13.25 19.68 29.58
C MET A 508 11.82 19.25 29.90
N THR A 509 10.97 20.17 30.33
CA THR A 509 9.59 19.86 30.71
C THR A 509 8.71 19.56 29.51
N GLU A 510 8.90 20.29 28.40
CA GLU A 510 8.04 20.24 27.22
C GLU A 510 8.44 19.16 26.21
N ASN A 511 9.67 18.65 26.26
CA ASN A 511 10.22 17.80 25.21
C ASN A 511 10.67 16.44 25.74
N ASN A 512 10.79 15.48 24.83
CA ASN A 512 11.41 14.18 25.07
C ASN A 512 12.72 14.10 24.28
N PHE A 513 13.65 13.31 24.77
CA PHE A 513 15.01 13.25 24.27
C PHE A 513 15.44 11.81 23.99
N ILE A 514 16.21 11.63 22.93
CA ILE A 514 16.90 10.38 22.62
C ILE A 514 18.40 10.62 22.70
N VAL A 515 19.11 9.73 23.37
CA VAL A 515 20.57 9.72 23.42
C VAL A 515 21.08 8.40 22.86
N PHE A 516 21.88 8.47 21.80
CA PHE A 516 22.53 7.29 21.24
C PHE A 516 23.83 6.98 21.98
N ASN A 517 23.93 5.76 22.52
CA ASN A 517 25.17 5.29 23.11
C ASN A 517 26.14 4.84 22.02
N ARG A 518 27.29 5.52 21.93
CA ARG A 518 28.37 5.24 20.95
C ARG A 518 29.57 4.53 21.59
N GLY A 519 29.33 3.66 22.57
CA GLY A 519 30.40 2.94 23.30
C GLY A 519 30.80 3.57 24.63
N GLU A 520 30.05 4.55 25.10
CA GLU A 520 30.20 5.17 26.41
C GLU A 520 29.46 4.29 27.43
N SER A 521 30.22 3.59 28.27
CA SER A 521 29.67 2.55 29.16
C SER A 521 28.78 3.07 30.30
N ASN A 522 28.42 4.36 30.34
CA ASN A 522 27.74 4.92 31.51
C ASN A 522 26.79 6.12 31.29
N ILE A 523 26.17 6.27 30.12
CA ILE A 523 25.24 7.39 29.84
C ILE A 523 24.10 7.46 30.88
N SER A 524 23.51 6.32 31.23
CA SER A 524 22.46 6.27 32.28
C SER A 524 22.96 6.84 33.61
N ASN A 525 24.20 6.55 34.00
CA ASN A 525 24.79 7.10 35.21
C ASN A 525 25.13 8.58 35.08
N MET A 526 25.55 9.06 33.91
CA MET A 526 25.73 10.50 33.66
C MET A 526 24.43 11.26 33.91
N ILE A 527 23.29 10.76 33.40
CA ILE A 527 21.98 11.40 33.62
C ILE A 527 21.55 11.27 35.10
N ASN A 528 21.71 10.08 35.70
CA ASN A 528 21.29 9.82 37.09
C ASN A 528 22.08 10.65 38.13
N THR A 529 23.38 10.82 37.92
CA THR A 529 24.27 11.54 38.86
C THR A 529 24.29 13.04 38.63
N ASN A 530 23.82 13.51 37.46
CA ASN A 530 23.75 14.93 37.16
C ASN A 530 22.58 15.57 37.93
N ILE A 531 22.91 16.49 38.84
CA ILE A 531 21.97 17.18 39.73
C ILE A 531 20.87 17.96 39.00
N TYR A 532 21.08 18.31 37.73
CA TYR A 532 20.10 19.03 36.91
C TYR A 532 19.22 18.08 36.10
N LEU A 533 19.75 16.93 35.66
CA LEU A 533 19.06 16.01 34.76
C LEU A 533 18.29 14.89 35.48
N ASN A 534 18.71 14.51 36.69
CA ASN A 534 18.11 13.39 37.43
C ASN A 534 16.60 13.55 37.70
N LYS A 535 16.10 14.79 37.76
CA LYS A 535 14.67 15.10 37.91
C LYS A 535 13.85 14.87 36.62
N PHE A 536 14.50 14.61 35.48
CA PHE A 536 13.89 14.43 34.17
C PHE A 536 14.19 13.06 33.54
N LEU A 537 14.50 12.03 34.34
CA LEU A 537 14.87 10.71 33.82
C LEU A 537 13.83 10.10 32.86
N ASN A 538 12.55 10.33 33.11
CA ASN A 538 11.45 9.87 32.26
C ASN A 538 11.38 10.57 30.89
N LYS A 539 12.16 11.63 30.68
CA LYS A 539 12.23 12.36 29.40
C LYS A 539 13.29 11.81 28.46
N PHE A 540 14.22 10.98 28.95
CA PHE A 540 15.31 10.43 28.16
C PHE A 540 15.06 8.98 27.78
N GLU A 541 15.21 8.70 26.49
CA GLU A 541 15.35 7.36 25.95
C GLU A 541 16.80 7.14 25.54
N ILE A 542 17.44 6.10 26.08
CA ILE A 542 18.81 5.73 25.71
C ILE A 542 18.74 4.58 24.72
N ILE A 543 19.42 4.74 23.59
CA ILE A 543 19.45 3.74 22.51
C ILE A 543 20.88 3.28 22.29
N ASP A 544 21.12 2.00 22.55
CA ASP A 544 22.39 1.36 22.21
C ASP A 544 22.40 0.99 20.73
N LEU A 545 22.98 1.87 19.90
CA LEU A 545 23.17 1.64 18.47
C LEU A 545 24.65 1.48 18.17
N LYS A 546 25.04 0.32 17.61
CA LYS A 546 26.39 0.11 17.11
C LYS A 546 26.59 0.95 15.85
N VAL A 547 27.16 2.14 16.02
CA VAL A 547 27.58 3.01 14.92
C VAL A 547 29.10 2.99 14.77
N PRO A 548 29.63 3.20 13.56
CA PRO A 548 31.07 3.38 13.36
C PRO A 548 31.60 4.53 14.23
N ASP A 549 32.75 4.30 14.88
CA ASP A 549 33.45 5.33 15.64
C ASP A 549 34.25 6.23 14.70
N VAL A 550 33.53 7.10 13.99
CA VAL A 550 34.08 8.07 13.06
C VAL A 550 33.50 9.46 13.33
N SER A 551 34.25 10.49 12.95
CA SER A 551 33.82 11.88 13.10
C SER A 551 34.05 12.73 11.85
N SER A 552 33.26 13.78 11.69
CA SER A 552 33.48 14.77 10.63
C SER A 552 34.87 15.42 10.75
N THR A 553 35.40 15.55 11.97
CA THR A 553 36.75 16.09 12.21
C THR A 553 37.84 15.17 11.69
N GLU A 554 37.67 13.86 11.82
CA GLU A 554 38.58 12.85 11.28
C GLU A 554 38.57 12.85 9.75
N PHE A 555 37.38 12.95 9.13
CA PHE A 555 37.28 13.08 7.68
C PHE A 555 38.07 14.29 7.17
N ARG A 556 37.86 15.48 7.75
CA ARG A 556 38.57 16.70 7.30
C ARG A 556 40.09 16.62 7.44
N LYS A 557 40.61 15.74 8.30
CA LYS A 557 42.07 15.53 8.46
C LYS A 557 42.64 14.50 7.50
N SER A 558 41.86 13.48 7.14
CA SER A 558 42.34 12.30 6.40
C SER A 558 41.84 12.23 4.96
N LEU A 559 40.72 12.91 4.66
CA LEU A 559 39.93 12.77 3.44
C LEU A 559 39.58 11.30 3.12
N ASN A 560 39.53 10.44 4.14
CA ASN A 560 39.24 9.04 3.97
C ASN A 560 37.78 8.84 3.53
N LYS A 561 37.59 8.32 2.31
CA LYS A 561 36.28 8.02 1.73
C LYS A 561 35.43 7.07 2.56
N ASP A 562 36.04 6.23 3.41
CA ASP A 562 35.32 5.23 4.20
C ASP A 562 34.56 5.83 5.40
N ILE A 563 34.79 7.12 5.73
CA ILE A 563 34.12 7.84 6.82
C ILE A 563 32.75 8.41 6.39
N VAL A 564 32.51 8.58 5.09
CA VAL A 564 31.26 9.14 4.52
C VAL A 564 30.61 8.12 3.58
N CYS A 565 29.32 8.25 3.29
CA CYS A 565 28.71 7.43 2.24
C CYS A 565 29.20 7.86 0.85
N LYS A 566 29.09 6.95 -0.12
CA LYS A 566 29.55 7.19 -1.49
C LYS A 566 28.92 8.46 -2.09
N GLU A 567 27.62 8.65 -1.91
CA GLU A 567 26.88 9.80 -2.42
C GLU A 567 27.42 11.13 -1.90
N VAL A 568 27.79 11.18 -0.61
CA VAL A 568 28.41 12.35 0.01
C VAL A 568 29.83 12.55 -0.51
N TYR A 569 30.61 11.47 -0.62
CA TYR A 569 31.96 11.54 -1.17
C TYR A 569 31.97 12.07 -2.61
N ASP A 570 31.10 11.55 -3.47
CA ASP A 570 30.96 11.98 -4.86
C ASP A 570 30.56 13.47 -4.95
N TYR A 571 29.69 13.94 -4.03
CA TYR A 571 29.34 15.36 -3.92
C TYR A 571 30.54 16.22 -3.51
N ILE A 572 31.33 15.77 -2.52
CA ILE A 572 32.53 16.47 -2.04
C ILE A 572 33.54 16.67 -3.17
N ILE A 573 33.87 15.59 -3.89
CA ILE A 573 34.81 15.63 -5.02
C ILE A 573 34.31 16.56 -6.13
N LYS A 574 33.02 16.49 -6.46
CA LYS A 574 32.41 17.31 -7.52
C LYS A 574 32.45 18.82 -7.22
N ASN A 575 32.41 19.20 -5.95
CA ASN A 575 32.32 20.61 -5.52
C ASN A 575 33.61 21.13 -4.88
N GLU A 576 34.72 20.38 -4.97
CA GLU A 576 36.04 20.78 -4.45
C GLU A 576 36.01 21.19 -2.96
N LEU A 577 35.30 20.42 -2.15
CA LEU A 577 35.15 20.67 -0.71
C LEU A 577 36.25 19.97 0.11
N TYR A 578 36.66 20.62 1.21
CA TYR A 578 37.69 20.23 2.19
C TYR A 578 39.15 20.30 1.75
#